data_AF-A0A9E9DDL1-F1
#
_entry.id   AF-A0A9E9DDL1-F1
#
_cell.length_a   1.000
_cell.length_b   1.000
_cell.length_c   1.000
_cell.angle_alpha   90.00
_cell.angle_beta   90.00
_cell.angle_gamma   90.00
#
_symmetry.space_group_name_H-M   'P 1'
#
loop_
_entity.id
_entity.type
_entity.pdbx_description
1 polymer ?
#
loop_
_entity_poly.entity_id
_entity_poly.type
_entity_poly.pdbx_seq_one_letter_code
_entity_poly.pdbx_strand_id
1 'polypeptide(L)'
;MSKRKPQEAVAGSYTPIPHAVLDSIAFTGASVRAKAMLFDVLRQHNGKNNGRLQLSVSWLRKRGWKSADQIQKAKLELLERGLVIKTRFGGLTVGPDWYALTWLPISNYDGLDLRPGAYYPGHWRMMDPPPVAKNHDASSATRNSAVPPHGIDGAPTTPPHGTVKADIAHSPIPSRGNNECCQLPPVKTHSRVVGKKGASGAKGTGAPTSAAT
;
A
#
# COMPACT_ATOMS: atom_id res chain seq x y z
N MET A 1 -2.30 39.39 4.29
CA MET A 1 -1.44 38.30 3.76
C MET A 1 -1.54 37.10 4.69
N SER A 2 -2.19 36.01 4.27
CA SER A 2 -2.33 34.81 5.11
C SER A 2 -0.98 34.11 5.23
N LYS A 3 -0.42 34.04 6.44
CA LYS A 3 0.78 33.25 6.71
C LYS A 3 0.41 31.78 6.56
N ARG A 4 0.80 31.15 5.45
CA ARG A 4 0.64 29.70 5.29
C ARG A 4 1.44 29.02 6.39
N LYS A 5 0.83 28.04 7.07
CA LYS A 5 1.55 27.21 8.04
C LYS A 5 2.74 26.55 7.32
N PRO A 6 3.92 26.47 7.96
CA PRO A 6 5.07 25.80 7.37
C PRO A 6 4.71 24.34 7.07
N GLN A 7 5.15 23.84 5.92
CA GLN A 7 4.93 22.45 5.56
C GLN A 7 5.81 21.55 6.43
N GLU A 8 5.21 20.51 7.00
CA GLU A 8 5.94 19.47 7.73
C GLU A 8 6.74 18.63 6.73
N ALA A 9 8.03 18.94 6.61
CA ALA A 9 8.93 18.27 5.68
C ALA A 9 9.71 17.14 6.39
N VAL A 10 9.79 15.99 5.74
CA VAL A 10 10.58 14.85 6.22
C VAL A 10 12.04 15.03 5.77
N ALA A 11 12.98 14.74 6.67
CA ALA A 11 14.40 14.74 6.33
C ALA A 11 14.78 13.48 5.52
N GLY A 12 15.61 13.66 4.48
CA GLY A 12 16.14 12.56 3.65
C GLY A 12 15.40 12.36 2.33
N SER A 13 15.79 11.32 1.59
CA SER A 13 15.18 10.98 0.29
C SER A 13 13.92 10.15 0.48
N TYR A 14 12.86 10.51 -0.22
CA TYR A 14 11.62 9.73 -0.28
C TYR A 14 11.10 9.69 -1.72
N THR A 15 10.26 8.71 -2.02
CA THR A 15 9.54 8.64 -3.29
C THR A 15 8.09 8.99 -3.04
N PRO A 16 7.55 10.06 -3.66
CA PRO A 16 6.17 10.45 -3.44
C PRO A 16 5.20 9.46 -4.09
N ILE A 17 4.12 9.16 -3.36
CA ILE A 17 2.95 8.49 -3.89
C ILE A 17 1.80 9.50 -3.83
N PRO A 18 1.24 9.93 -4.98
CA PRO A 18 0.08 10.81 -4.98
C PRO A 18 -1.11 10.12 -4.29
N HIS A 19 -1.89 10.87 -3.51
CA HIS A 19 -3.14 10.37 -2.92
C HIS A 19 -4.09 9.82 -3.98
N ALA A 20 -4.16 10.45 -5.15
CA ALA A 20 -4.95 9.96 -6.28
C ALA A 20 -4.57 8.52 -6.71
N VAL A 21 -3.30 8.13 -6.58
CA VAL A 21 -2.87 6.74 -6.84
C VAL A 21 -3.35 5.84 -5.71
N LEU A 22 -3.21 6.27 -4.45
CA LEU A 22 -3.66 5.48 -3.28
C LEU A 22 -5.18 5.25 -3.26
N ASP A 23 -5.93 6.23 -3.74
CA ASP A 23 -7.39 6.21 -3.79
C ASP A 23 -7.94 5.53 -5.06
N SER A 24 -7.07 5.22 -6.04
CA SER A 24 -7.45 4.56 -7.29
C SER A 24 -7.90 3.12 -7.08
N ILE A 25 -8.72 2.59 -8.00
CA ILE A 25 -9.12 1.18 -8.02
C ILE A 25 -7.91 0.28 -8.26
N ALA A 26 -6.96 0.75 -9.06
CA ALA A 26 -5.70 0.05 -9.32
C ALA A 26 -4.97 -0.27 -8.00
N PHE A 27 -4.78 0.73 -7.11
CA PHE A 27 -4.11 0.51 -5.83
C PHE A 27 -5.02 -0.15 -4.80
N THR A 28 -6.23 0.35 -4.59
CA THR A 28 -7.12 -0.16 -3.53
C THR A 28 -7.45 -1.63 -3.74
N GLY A 29 -7.72 -2.04 -4.98
CA GLY A 29 -8.00 -3.42 -5.33
C GLY A 29 -6.77 -4.35 -5.31
N ALA A 30 -5.55 -3.79 -5.28
CA ALA A 30 -4.33 -4.62 -5.30
C ALA A 30 -4.19 -5.49 -4.06
N SER A 31 -3.69 -6.71 -4.27
CA SER A 31 -3.37 -7.63 -3.19
C SER A 31 -2.32 -7.03 -2.26
N VAL A 32 -2.30 -7.52 -1.02
CA VAL A 32 -1.32 -7.10 -0.01
C VAL A 32 0.12 -7.33 -0.50
N ARG A 33 0.35 -8.41 -1.26
CA ARG A 33 1.68 -8.72 -1.83
C ARG A 33 2.06 -7.74 -2.93
N ALA A 34 1.15 -7.42 -3.84
CA ALA A 34 1.40 -6.40 -4.86
C ALA A 34 1.70 -5.03 -4.24
N LYS A 35 0.92 -4.62 -3.23
CA LYS A 35 1.18 -3.40 -2.46
C LYS A 35 2.55 -3.41 -1.79
N ALA A 36 2.92 -4.52 -1.12
CA ALA A 36 4.25 -4.68 -0.51
C ALA A 36 5.37 -4.56 -1.56
N MET A 37 5.22 -5.22 -2.71
CA MET A 37 6.17 -5.15 -3.82
C MET A 37 6.28 -3.73 -4.37
N LEU A 38 5.17 -2.99 -4.45
CA LEU A 38 5.18 -1.60 -4.89
C LEU A 38 6.04 -0.72 -3.97
N PHE A 39 5.96 -0.91 -2.66
CA PHE A 39 6.83 -0.20 -1.71
C PHE A 39 8.31 -0.56 -1.89
N ASP A 40 8.60 -1.81 -2.25
CA ASP A 40 9.97 -2.22 -2.57
C ASP A 40 10.50 -1.56 -3.84
N VAL A 41 9.67 -1.40 -4.87
CA VAL A 41 9.99 -0.63 -6.08
C VAL A 41 10.20 0.84 -5.74
N LEU A 42 9.32 1.43 -4.93
CA LEU A 42 9.42 2.82 -4.50
C LEU A 42 10.70 3.12 -3.74
N ARG A 43 11.17 2.16 -2.93
CA ARG A 43 12.46 2.27 -2.25
C ARG A 43 13.64 2.31 -3.22
N GLN A 44 13.57 1.68 -4.39
CA GLN A 44 14.66 1.74 -5.37
C GLN A 44 14.75 3.08 -6.09
N HIS A 45 13.65 3.83 -6.11
CA HIS A 45 13.59 5.08 -6.83
C HIS A 45 14.37 6.19 -6.11
N ASN A 46 15.18 6.92 -6.86
CA ASN A 46 16.08 7.98 -6.37
C ASN A 46 15.74 9.37 -6.92
N GLY A 47 14.60 9.52 -7.60
CA GLY A 47 14.18 10.77 -8.25
C GLY A 47 14.58 10.90 -9.72
N LYS A 48 15.55 10.10 -10.21
CA LYS A 48 16.12 10.24 -11.55
C LYS A 48 16.25 8.91 -12.31
N ASN A 49 15.89 7.79 -11.69
CA ASN A 49 16.06 6.44 -12.24
C ASN A 49 14.73 5.75 -12.59
N ASN A 50 13.63 6.50 -12.72
CA ASN A 50 12.37 5.93 -13.16
C ASN A 50 12.53 5.32 -14.57
N GLY A 51 12.09 4.07 -14.74
CA GLY A 51 12.35 3.27 -15.94
C GLY A 51 13.56 2.34 -15.85
N ARG A 52 14.34 2.37 -14.77
CA ARG A 52 15.46 1.46 -14.50
C ARG A 52 15.32 0.72 -13.17
N LEU A 53 14.09 0.57 -12.69
CA LEU A 53 13.78 -0.13 -11.44
C LEU A 53 13.78 -1.64 -11.68
N GLN A 54 14.27 -2.43 -10.72
CA GLN A 54 14.46 -3.87 -10.91
C GLN A 54 13.55 -4.67 -9.99
N LEU A 55 12.91 -5.70 -10.54
CA LEU A 55 12.12 -6.68 -9.77
C LEU A 55 12.76 -8.07 -9.82
N SER A 56 14.10 -8.12 -9.82
CA SER A 56 14.83 -9.38 -9.85
C SER A 56 14.71 -10.12 -8.51
N VAL A 57 14.59 -11.45 -8.59
CA VAL A 57 14.48 -12.31 -7.39
C VAL A 57 15.68 -12.10 -6.46
N SER A 58 16.90 -11.98 -7.01
CA SER A 58 18.12 -11.76 -6.23
C SER A 58 18.08 -10.47 -5.40
N TRP A 59 17.50 -9.39 -5.94
CA TRP A 59 17.34 -8.14 -5.19
C TRP A 59 16.22 -8.25 -4.15
N LEU A 60 15.08 -8.82 -4.52
CA LEU A 60 13.92 -8.97 -3.63
C LEU A 60 14.20 -9.93 -2.47
N ARG A 61 15.03 -10.96 -2.64
CA ARG A 61 15.46 -11.84 -1.54
C ARG A 61 16.15 -11.07 -0.42
N LYS A 62 16.94 -10.05 -0.74
CA LYS A 62 17.59 -9.17 0.25
C LYS A 62 16.58 -8.32 1.02
N ARG A 63 15.37 -8.15 0.48
CA ARG A 63 14.24 -7.44 1.11
C ARG A 63 13.29 -8.37 1.86
N GLY A 64 13.62 -9.65 1.99
CA GLY A 64 12.84 -10.63 2.74
C GLY A 64 11.85 -11.46 1.92
N TRP A 65 11.84 -11.31 0.59
CA TRP A 65 11.01 -12.16 -0.26
C TRP A 65 11.59 -13.58 -0.36
N LYS A 66 10.77 -14.58 -0.05
CA LYS A 66 11.21 -15.98 -0.03
C LYS A 66 10.76 -16.77 -1.26
N SER A 67 9.55 -16.52 -1.75
CA SER A 67 8.93 -17.31 -2.82
C SER A 67 9.02 -16.59 -4.17
N ALA A 68 9.68 -17.23 -5.15
CA ALA A 68 9.76 -16.73 -6.52
C ALA A 68 8.38 -16.70 -7.22
N ASP A 69 7.52 -17.69 -6.94
CA ASP A 69 6.15 -17.73 -7.47
C ASP A 69 5.34 -16.51 -6.98
N GLN A 70 5.45 -16.19 -5.69
CA GLN A 70 4.76 -15.01 -5.14
C GLN A 70 5.30 -13.70 -5.68
N ILE A 71 6.62 -13.62 -5.93
CA ILE A 71 7.22 -12.48 -6.62
C ILE A 71 6.60 -12.34 -8.01
N GLN A 72 6.52 -13.44 -8.77
CA GLN A 72 5.99 -13.39 -10.12
C GLN A 72 4.51 -13.00 -10.15
N LYS A 73 3.69 -13.55 -9.24
CA LYS A 73 2.27 -13.19 -9.09
C LYS A 73 2.08 -11.71 -8.77
N ALA A 74 2.80 -11.20 -7.77
CA ALA A 74 2.73 -9.79 -7.40
C ALA A 74 3.21 -8.87 -8.53
N LYS A 75 4.25 -9.27 -9.26
CA LYS A 75 4.77 -8.54 -10.42
C LYS A 75 3.75 -8.46 -11.56
N LEU A 76 3.13 -9.59 -11.90
CA LEU A 76 2.08 -9.64 -12.93
C LEU A 76 0.89 -8.78 -12.53
N GLU A 77 0.45 -8.86 -11.28
CA GLU A 77 -0.65 -8.05 -10.78
C GLU A 77 -0.35 -6.53 -10.85
N LEU A 78 0.88 -6.11 -10.54
CA LEU A 78 1.28 -4.69 -10.66
C LEU A 78 1.26 -4.20 -12.11
N LEU A 79 1.64 -5.06 -13.06
CA LEU A 79 1.60 -4.77 -14.49
C LEU A 79 0.15 -4.69 -15.00
N GLU A 80 -0.68 -5.66 -14.64
CA GLU A 80 -2.11 -5.71 -15.02
C GLU A 80 -2.87 -4.48 -14.51
N ARG A 81 -2.58 -4.04 -13.29
CA ARG A 81 -3.20 -2.85 -12.68
C ARG A 81 -2.61 -1.53 -13.16
N GLY A 82 -1.58 -1.56 -13.99
CA GLY A 82 -0.93 -0.34 -14.50
C GLY A 82 -0.26 0.52 -13.45
N LEU A 83 0.05 -0.03 -12.26
CA LEU A 83 0.82 0.69 -11.22
C LEU A 83 2.31 0.73 -11.58
N VAL A 84 2.78 -0.30 -12.28
CA VAL A 84 4.13 -0.43 -12.80
C VAL A 84 4.02 -0.83 -14.27
N ILE A 85 4.95 -0.39 -15.09
CA ILE A 85 5.10 -0.88 -16.46
C ILE A 85 6.51 -1.45 -16.68
N LYS A 86 6.64 -2.38 -17.61
CA LYS A 86 7.92 -2.90 -18.06
C LYS A 86 8.51 -1.95 -19.11
N THR A 87 9.72 -1.47 -18.87
CA THR A 87 10.39 -0.48 -19.74
C THR A 87 11.49 -1.07 -20.60
N ARG A 88 12.05 -2.21 -20.18
CA ARG A 88 13.06 -2.97 -20.93
C ARG A 88 12.85 -4.47 -20.70
N PHE A 89 12.92 -5.24 -21.78
CA PHE A 89 12.97 -6.68 -21.76
C PHE A 89 14.40 -7.15 -21.45
N GLY A 90 14.55 -7.76 -20.29
CA GLY A 90 15.75 -8.47 -19.92
C GLY A 90 15.84 -9.84 -20.58
N GLY A 91 16.95 -10.53 -20.32
CA GLY A 91 17.25 -11.85 -20.85
C GLY A 91 18.57 -12.38 -20.29
N LEU A 92 18.89 -13.64 -20.58
CA LEU A 92 20.07 -14.33 -20.02
C LEU A 92 21.38 -13.56 -20.27
N THR A 93 21.52 -12.95 -21.44
CA THR A 93 22.71 -12.18 -21.85
C THR A 93 22.57 -10.67 -21.66
N VAL A 94 21.33 -10.17 -21.53
CA VAL A 94 21.00 -8.74 -21.56
C VAL A 94 20.91 -8.14 -20.16
N GLY A 95 20.58 -8.96 -19.16
CA GLY A 95 20.38 -8.54 -17.77
C GLY A 95 18.91 -8.57 -17.33
N PRO A 96 18.59 -8.00 -16.15
CA PRO A 96 17.25 -8.05 -15.59
C PRO A 96 16.27 -7.14 -16.34
N ASP A 97 14.99 -7.50 -16.26
CA ASP A 97 13.90 -6.62 -16.66
C ASP A 97 13.94 -5.29 -15.90
N TRP A 98 13.64 -4.20 -16.61
CA TRP A 98 13.46 -2.89 -15.99
C TRP A 98 12.00 -2.46 -15.99
N TYR A 99 11.68 -1.65 -14.99
CA TYR A 99 10.34 -1.20 -14.70
C TYR A 99 10.30 0.30 -14.39
N ALA A 100 9.13 0.91 -14.60
CA ALA A 100 8.83 2.29 -14.23
C ALA A 100 7.55 2.36 -13.38
N LEU A 101 7.52 3.32 -12.46
CA LEU A 101 6.31 3.76 -11.79
C LEU A 101 5.51 4.64 -12.76
N THR A 102 4.21 4.41 -12.85
CA THR A 102 3.38 5.03 -13.89
C THR A 102 2.92 6.44 -13.57
N TRP A 103 3.03 6.91 -12.32
CA TRP A 103 2.72 8.30 -11.95
C TRP A 103 3.94 9.24 -11.95
N LEU A 104 5.13 8.72 -12.25
CA LEU A 104 6.36 9.51 -12.31
C LEU A 104 6.80 9.62 -13.77
N PRO A 105 7.29 10.78 -14.24
CA PRO A 105 7.84 10.87 -15.58
C PRO A 105 9.12 10.02 -15.70
N ILE A 106 9.43 9.56 -16.91
CA ILE A 106 10.73 8.96 -17.23
C ILE A 106 11.63 10.08 -17.76
N SER A 107 12.72 10.36 -17.06
CA SER A 107 13.65 11.44 -17.43
C SER A 107 14.66 11.05 -18.49
N ASN A 108 15.06 9.77 -18.55
CA ASN A 108 16.05 9.27 -19.49
C ASN A 108 15.53 7.97 -20.13
N TYR A 109 15.49 7.94 -21.45
CA TYR A 109 15.01 6.80 -22.26
C TYR A 109 16.15 5.97 -22.87
N ASP A 110 17.41 6.31 -22.61
CA ASP A 110 18.57 5.58 -23.13
C ASP A 110 18.58 4.14 -22.62
N GLY A 111 18.64 3.21 -23.57
CA GLY A 111 18.63 1.78 -23.30
C GLY A 111 17.29 1.22 -22.82
N LEU A 112 16.20 1.99 -22.91
CA LEU A 112 14.84 1.48 -22.74
C LEU A 112 14.31 0.99 -24.09
N ASP A 113 13.46 -0.04 -24.04
CA ASP A 113 12.75 -0.50 -25.24
C ASP A 113 11.51 0.37 -25.53
N LEU A 114 11.10 1.20 -24.56
CA LEU A 114 10.01 2.17 -24.71
C LEU A 114 10.49 3.46 -25.38
N ARG A 115 9.72 3.91 -26.36
CA ARG A 115 9.87 5.24 -26.94
C ARG A 115 9.16 6.30 -26.07
N PRO A 116 9.61 7.57 -26.06
CA PRO A 116 8.97 8.63 -25.29
C PRO A 116 7.45 8.74 -25.50
N GLY A 117 6.96 8.60 -26.74
CA GLY A 117 5.52 8.66 -27.04
C GLY A 117 4.72 7.39 -26.69
N ALA A 118 5.39 6.27 -26.40
CA ALA A 118 4.73 5.03 -26.00
C ALA A 118 4.49 4.96 -24.48
N TYR A 119 5.15 5.82 -23.71
CA TYR A 119 4.97 5.90 -22.26
C TYR A 119 3.73 6.73 -21.92
N TYR A 120 2.72 6.09 -21.32
CA TYR A 120 1.55 6.79 -20.83
C TYR A 120 1.65 7.03 -19.31
N PRO A 121 1.89 8.28 -18.85
CA PRO A 121 1.83 8.59 -17.44
C PRO A 121 0.39 8.45 -16.95
N GLY A 122 0.20 7.74 -15.83
CA GLY A 122 -1.11 7.50 -15.24
C GLY A 122 -1.81 6.24 -15.74
N HIS A 123 -1.08 5.22 -16.20
CA HIS A 123 -1.66 3.94 -16.67
C HIS A 123 -2.65 3.31 -15.66
N TRP A 124 -2.42 3.51 -14.37
CA TRP A 124 -3.32 3.08 -13.28
C TRP A 124 -4.75 3.66 -13.39
N ARG A 125 -4.92 4.83 -14.01
CA ARG A 125 -6.23 5.48 -14.22
C ARG A 125 -7.10 4.75 -15.23
N MET A 126 -6.52 3.91 -16.09
CA MET A 126 -7.28 3.14 -17.08
C MET A 126 -8.14 2.05 -16.43
N MET A 127 -7.84 1.69 -15.18
CA MET A 127 -8.62 0.74 -14.40
C MET A 127 -9.79 1.39 -13.65
N ASP A 128 -9.78 2.71 -13.48
CA ASP A 128 -10.88 3.43 -12.85
C ASP A 128 -12.07 3.49 -13.82
N PRO A 129 -13.31 3.23 -13.37
CA PRO A 129 -14.48 3.37 -14.22
C PRO A 129 -14.56 4.82 -14.70
N PRO A 130 -15.04 5.04 -15.94
CA PRO A 130 -15.30 6.38 -16.41
C PRO A 130 -16.22 7.09 -15.41
N PRO A 131 -16.02 8.39 -15.15
CA PRO A 131 -16.90 9.13 -14.25
C PRO A 131 -18.32 9.00 -14.78
N VAL A 132 -19.18 8.28 -14.03
CA VAL A 132 -20.60 8.20 -14.36
C VAL A 132 -21.11 9.62 -14.31
N ALA A 133 -21.54 10.16 -15.45
CA ALA A 133 -22.25 11.43 -15.48
C ALA A 133 -23.47 11.27 -14.57
N LYS A 134 -23.45 11.88 -13.40
CA LYS A 134 -24.64 12.03 -12.59
C LYS A 134 -25.54 12.96 -13.39
N ASN A 135 -26.47 12.38 -14.15
CA ASN A 135 -27.62 13.13 -14.60
C ASN A 135 -28.25 13.69 -13.33
N HIS A 136 -28.10 15.00 -13.12
CA HIS A 136 -28.90 15.68 -12.13
C HIS A 136 -30.33 15.54 -12.64
N ASP A 137 -31.06 14.58 -12.06
CA ASP A 137 -32.48 14.42 -12.32
C ASP A 137 -33.14 15.78 -12.11
N ALA A 138 -33.54 16.41 -13.21
CA ALA A 138 -34.42 17.54 -13.19
C ALA A 138 -35.75 17.01 -12.63
N SER A 139 -35.94 17.20 -11.33
CA SER A 139 -37.20 17.02 -10.65
C SER A 139 -38.23 17.96 -11.31
N SER A 140 -38.95 17.45 -12.30
CA SER A 140 -40.18 18.07 -12.78
C SER A 140 -41.32 17.30 -12.15
N ALA A 141 -41.77 17.83 -11.02
CA ALA A 141 -42.96 17.37 -10.31
C ALA A 141 -44.19 17.53 -11.21
N THR A 142 -44.61 16.45 -11.88
CA THR A 142 -46.00 16.33 -12.32
C THR A 142 -46.81 15.80 -11.15
N ARG A 143 -47.29 16.76 -10.33
CA ARG A 143 -48.50 16.59 -9.54
C ARG A 143 -49.64 16.22 -10.49
N ASN A 144 -50.46 15.24 -10.09
CA ASN A 144 -51.91 15.10 -10.32
C ASN A 144 -52.28 13.64 -10.59
N SER A 145 -52.63 12.88 -9.56
CA SER A 145 -53.93 12.21 -9.54
C SER A 145 -54.26 11.83 -8.09
N ALA A 146 -55.30 12.47 -7.58
CA ALA A 146 -55.77 12.36 -6.22
C ALA A 146 -56.72 11.17 -6.08
N VAL A 147 -56.38 10.19 -5.24
CA VAL A 147 -57.36 9.36 -4.49
C VAL A 147 -56.73 8.86 -3.18
N PRO A 148 -57.30 9.19 -2.01
CA PRO A 148 -57.26 8.33 -0.82
C PRO A 148 -58.71 7.97 -0.39
N PRO A 149 -58.96 7.34 0.77
CA PRO A 149 -58.59 6.00 1.23
C PRO A 149 -59.87 5.19 1.61
N HIS A 150 -59.83 3.85 1.59
CA HIS A 150 -60.81 3.03 2.31
C HIS A 150 -60.10 2.14 3.33
N GLY A 151 -60.33 2.43 4.61
CA GLY A 151 -59.95 1.59 5.73
C GLY A 151 -61.15 0.83 6.32
N ILE A 152 -60.88 0.19 7.46
CA ILE A 152 -61.73 -0.64 8.36
C ILE A 152 -61.90 -2.09 7.91
N ASP A 153 -61.85 -3.14 8.74
CA ASP A 153 -61.53 -3.33 10.16
C ASP A 153 -61.37 -4.85 10.36
N GLY A 154 -60.59 -5.28 11.35
CA GLY A 154 -60.65 -6.67 11.82
C GLY A 154 -59.32 -7.30 12.28
N ALA A 155 -58.83 -6.92 13.45
CA ALA A 155 -58.08 -7.83 14.33
C ALA A 155 -58.94 -8.11 15.57
N PRO A 156 -58.61 -9.04 16.48
CA PRO A 156 -57.88 -10.31 16.40
C PRO A 156 -58.70 -11.50 16.98
N THR A 157 -58.39 -12.76 16.66
CA THR A 157 -58.88 -13.89 17.47
C THR A 157 -57.79 -14.94 17.71
N THR A 158 -57.20 -14.90 18.90
CA THR A 158 -56.64 -16.08 19.61
C THR A 158 -57.52 -16.34 20.85
N PRO A 159 -57.42 -17.49 21.53
CA PRO A 159 -57.11 -18.88 21.13
C PRO A 159 -58.18 -19.87 21.69
N PRO A 160 -58.01 -21.20 21.55
CA PRO A 160 -57.96 -21.95 22.80
C PRO A 160 -56.96 -23.12 22.78
N HIS A 161 -56.14 -23.15 23.84
CA HIS A 161 -55.63 -24.35 24.51
C HIS A 161 -54.72 -25.32 23.72
N GLY A 162 -53.48 -25.46 24.20
CA GLY A 162 -52.56 -26.51 23.76
C GLY A 162 -51.19 -26.40 24.42
N THR A 163 -51.10 -26.76 25.70
CA THR A 163 -49.83 -27.00 26.38
C THR A 163 -49.08 -28.14 25.68
N VAL A 164 -47.94 -27.83 25.06
CA VAL A 164 -46.90 -28.85 24.78
C VAL A 164 -45.56 -28.28 25.21
N LYS A 165 -45.01 -28.85 26.28
CA LYS A 165 -43.60 -28.72 26.65
C LYS A 165 -42.75 -29.39 25.57
N ALA A 166 -41.72 -28.71 25.12
CA ALA A 166 -40.51 -29.34 24.60
C ALA A 166 -39.30 -28.59 25.15
N ASP A 167 -38.67 -29.20 26.15
CA ASP A 167 -37.35 -28.86 26.64
C ASP A 167 -36.32 -29.22 25.56
N ILE A 168 -35.73 -28.22 24.90
CA ILE A 168 -34.40 -28.34 24.32
C ILE A 168 -33.65 -27.07 24.68
N ALA A 169 -32.88 -27.18 25.74
CA ALA A 169 -31.78 -26.27 26.06
C ALA A 169 -30.87 -26.10 24.84
N HIS A 170 -30.12 -25.00 24.83
CA HIS A 170 -28.97 -24.61 23.98
C HIS A 170 -29.25 -23.34 23.17
N SER A 171 -29.22 -22.20 23.87
CA SER A 171 -29.08 -20.88 23.25
C SER A 171 -27.61 -20.68 22.79
N PRO A 172 -27.36 -20.23 21.55
CA PRO A 172 -26.03 -20.06 20.98
C PRO A 172 -25.44 -18.73 21.47
N ILE A 173 -25.06 -18.67 22.74
CA ILE A 173 -24.33 -17.53 23.29
C ILE A 173 -22.92 -18.02 23.64
N PRO A 174 -21.86 -17.62 22.91
CA PRO A 174 -20.51 -17.90 23.36
C PRO A 174 -20.26 -17.16 24.69
N SER A 175 -20.06 -17.92 25.76
CA SER A 175 -19.66 -17.36 27.05
C SER A 175 -18.22 -16.87 26.97
N ARG A 176 -18.00 -15.59 27.29
CA ARG A 176 -16.69 -14.92 27.46
C ARG A 176 -15.82 -14.82 26.21
N GLY A 177 -15.62 -13.58 25.77
CA GLY A 177 -14.48 -13.22 24.93
C GLY A 177 -13.18 -13.46 25.69
N ASN A 178 -12.30 -14.26 25.10
CA ASN A 178 -10.91 -14.40 25.51
C ASN A 178 -10.19 -13.09 25.19
N ASN A 179 -10.07 -12.21 26.17
CA ASN A 179 -9.08 -11.14 26.16
C ASN A 179 -7.72 -11.72 26.57
N GLU A 180 -7.11 -12.49 25.67
CA GLU A 180 -5.70 -12.84 25.79
C GLU A 180 -4.86 -11.57 25.58
N CYS A 181 -4.63 -10.85 26.67
CA CYS A 181 -3.56 -9.87 26.75
C CYS A 181 -2.25 -10.66 26.69
N CYS A 182 -1.60 -10.67 25.54
CA CYS A 182 -0.25 -11.23 25.38
C CYS A 182 0.66 -10.58 26.44
N GLN A 183 0.98 -11.32 27.51
CA GLN A 183 1.98 -10.87 28.46
C GLN A 183 3.32 -10.79 27.73
N LEU A 184 3.83 -9.57 27.58
CA LEU A 184 5.20 -9.37 27.10
C LEU A 184 6.17 -10.01 28.10
N PRO A 185 7.20 -10.74 27.65
CA PRO A 185 8.20 -11.28 28.56
C PRO A 185 8.91 -10.14 29.30
N PRO A 186 9.34 -10.35 30.56
CA PRO A 186 10.01 -9.31 31.33
C PRO A 186 11.29 -8.85 30.62
N VAL A 187 11.40 -7.53 30.44
CA VAL A 187 12.57 -6.85 29.90
C VAL A 187 13.76 -7.20 30.80
N LYS A 188 14.79 -7.86 30.23
CA LYS A 188 16.07 -8.06 30.92
C LYS A 188 16.74 -6.70 31.10
N THR A 189 16.77 -6.22 32.34
CA THR A 189 17.59 -5.08 32.75
C THR A 189 19.05 -5.44 32.56
N HIS A 190 19.72 -4.82 31.59
CA HIS A 190 21.18 -4.88 31.50
C HIS A 190 21.76 -4.09 32.68
N SER A 191 22.42 -4.78 33.63
CA SER A 191 23.18 -4.12 34.68
C SER A 191 24.35 -3.37 34.04
N ARG A 192 24.48 -2.08 34.33
CA ARG A 192 25.63 -1.26 33.94
C ARG A 192 26.89 -1.80 34.62
N VAL A 193 27.78 -2.43 33.87
CA VAL A 193 29.13 -2.76 34.34
C VAL A 193 29.89 -1.45 34.50
N VAL A 194 30.10 -1.02 35.74
CA VAL A 194 31.02 0.08 36.07
C VAL A 194 32.43 -0.48 36.06
N GLY A 195 33.12 -0.32 34.94
CA GLY A 195 34.56 -0.56 34.82
C GLY A 195 35.36 0.53 35.53
N LYS A 196 36.28 0.11 36.41
CA LYS A 196 37.20 0.93 37.21
C LYS A 196 38.01 1.92 36.36
N LYS A 197 38.26 3.11 36.92
CA LYS A 197 39.27 4.08 36.46
C LYS A 197 40.66 3.43 36.39
N GLY A 198 41.26 3.42 35.21
CA GLY A 198 42.69 3.18 34.99
C GLY A 198 43.36 4.46 34.48
N ALA A 199 44.48 4.82 35.08
CA ALA A 199 45.16 6.10 34.92
C ALA A 199 46.13 6.15 33.72
N SER A 200 46.30 7.39 33.21
CA SER A 200 47.51 8.02 32.66
C SER A 200 48.36 7.34 31.59
N GLY A 201 48.60 8.07 30.49
CA GLY A 201 49.74 7.88 29.60
C GLY A 201 49.72 8.80 28.38
N ALA A 202 50.27 10.01 28.52
CA ALA A 202 50.73 10.86 27.40
C ALA A 202 51.84 10.12 26.62
N LYS A 203 52.23 10.37 25.35
CA LYS A 203 52.49 11.62 24.59
C LYS A 203 52.99 11.20 23.19
N GLY A 204 52.91 12.10 22.19
CA GLY A 204 53.80 12.12 21.01
C GLY A 204 53.09 12.04 19.65
N THR A 205 52.66 13.14 19.02
CA THR A 205 53.40 14.02 18.06
C THR A 205 54.06 13.27 16.88
N GLY A 206 53.58 13.53 15.67
CA GLY A 206 54.31 13.21 14.43
C GLY A 206 53.45 13.17 13.16
N ALA A 207 53.27 14.32 12.51
CA ALA A 207 53.00 14.46 11.08
C ALA A 207 53.96 15.56 10.55
N PRO A 208 54.14 15.77 9.24
CA PRO A 208 54.15 14.87 8.07
C PRO A 208 55.49 14.96 7.29
N THR A 209 55.76 14.08 6.32
CA THR A 209 56.87 14.31 5.36
C THR A 209 56.49 13.88 3.94
N SER A 210 56.70 14.81 3.01
CA SER A 210 56.62 14.69 1.55
C SER A 210 57.89 14.06 0.93
N ALA A 211 57.76 13.41 -0.23
CA ALA A 211 58.70 13.42 -1.38
C ALA A 211 58.11 12.48 -2.46
N ALA A 212 57.76 12.94 -3.66
CA ALA A 212 58.65 13.23 -4.80
C ALA A 212 59.37 11.99 -5.34
N THR A 213 58.84 11.41 -6.42
CA THR A 213 59.49 11.14 -7.72
C THR A 213 58.43 10.66 -8.69
#